data_AF-A0A4Q4SQ09-F1
#
_entry.id   AF-A0A4Q4SQ09-F1
#
_cell.length_a   1.000
_cell.length_b   1.000
_cell.length_c   1.000
_cell.angle_alpha   90.00
_cell.angle_beta   90.00
_cell.angle_gamma   90.00
#
_symmetry.space_group_name_H-M   'P 1'
#
loop_
_entity.id
_entity.type
_entity.pdbx_description
1 polymer ?
#
loop_
_entity_poly.entity_id
_entity_poly.type
_entity_poly.pdbx_seq_one_letter_code
_entity_poly.pdbx_strand_id
1 'polypeptide(L)'
;MNFIVNERLKWGSMEPKGKPFEFDGMCTCVTLTCIHVYRPIEDIKILYNDWPYGIDADVVHLVVWTKFELDDDPDTGLSTAESQKQIGDYVQKTFAPKVKELVWFKNWKSLKSVHAVEHFHVMLYRPDAVFLREITNGDVPMTEKFA
;
A
#
# COMPACT_ATOMS: atom_id res chain seq x y z
N MET A 1 10.26 -10.04 -12.25
CA MET A 1 10.92 -8.78 -11.84
C MET A 1 10.20 -7.55 -12.40
N ASN A 2 9.92 -7.50 -13.71
CA ASN A 2 9.16 -6.39 -14.35
C ASN A 2 7.64 -6.45 -14.17
N PHE A 3 7.06 -7.57 -13.72
CA PHE A 3 5.60 -7.74 -13.70
C PHE A 3 4.90 -6.77 -12.73
N ILE A 4 5.34 -6.68 -11.46
CA ILE A 4 4.70 -5.78 -10.50
C ILE A 4 4.81 -4.33 -10.95
N VAL A 5 5.98 -3.87 -11.39
CA VAL A 5 6.17 -2.48 -11.84
C VAL A 5 5.38 -2.20 -13.12
N ASN A 6 5.48 -3.06 -14.13
CA ASN A 6 4.91 -2.80 -15.46
C ASN A 6 3.41 -3.12 -15.54
N GLU A 7 2.95 -4.18 -14.88
CA GLU A 7 1.56 -4.67 -15.02
C GLU A 7 0.66 -4.21 -13.89
N ARG A 8 1.18 -4.14 -12.65
CA ARG A 8 0.38 -3.73 -11.47
C ARG A 8 0.52 -2.24 -11.17
N LEU A 9 1.73 -1.78 -10.93
CA LEU A 9 1.99 -0.41 -10.50
C LEU A 9 1.89 0.59 -11.65
N LYS A 10 2.31 0.24 -12.87
CA LYS A 10 2.23 1.14 -14.05
C LYS A 10 2.80 2.55 -13.77
N TRP A 11 3.83 2.64 -12.94
CA TRP A 11 4.50 3.91 -12.65
C TRP A 11 5.44 4.26 -13.81
N GLY A 12 5.28 5.45 -14.39
CA GLY A 12 6.17 5.92 -15.46
C GLY A 12 7.56 6.35 -14.96
N SER A 13 7.68 6.66 -13.67
CA SER A 13 8.95 6.92 -12.98
C SER A 13 8.87 6.37 -11.56
N MET A 14 10.00 5.82 -11.10
CA MET A 14 10.22 5.34 -9.73
C MET A 14 10.74 6.44 -8.80
N GLU A 15 11.00 7.64 -9.32
CA GLU A 15 11.43 8.77 -8.48
C GLU A 15 10.26 9.26 -7.61
N PRO A 16 10.44 9.34 -6.28
CA PRO A 16 9.47 9.94 -5.41
C PRO A 16 9.39 11.45 -5.67
N LYS A 17 8.19 12.02 -5.56
CA LYS A 17 7.94 13.45 -5.72
C LYS A 17 8.38 14.26 -4.51
N GLY A 18 8.31 13.69 -3.32
CA GLY A 18 8.60 14.38 -2.08
C GLY A 18 9.15 13.48 -1.00
N LYS A 19 9.01 13.93 0.23
CA LYS A 19 9.41 13.16 1.41
C LYS A 19 8.49 11.96 1.61
N PRO A 20 8.94 10.92 2.35
CA PRO A 20 8.10 9.79 2.71
C PRO A 20 6.73 10.23 3.23
N PHE A 21 5.68 9.66 2.65
CA PHE A 21 4.27 9.92 2.99
C PHE A 21 3.77 11.36 2.82
N GLU A 22 4.53 12.24 2.15
CA GLU A 22 4.07 13.61 1.83
C GLU A 22 3.00 13.61 0.72
N PHE A 23 3.19 12.79 -0.31
CA PHE A 23 2.28 12.61 -1.45
C PHE A 23 1.65 11.21 -1.41
N ASP A 24 0.84 10.99 -0.39
CA ASP A 24 0.27 9.68 -0.03
C ASP A 24 -1.04 9.33 -0.75
N GLY A 25 -1.47 10.17 -1.69
CA GLY A 25 -2.65 9.98 -2.53
C GLY A 25 -4.00 10.18 -1.85
N MET A 26 -4.07 10.62 -0.59
CA MET A 26 -5.32 11.03 0.04
C MET A 26 -5.59 12.51 -0.22
N CYS A 27 -6.15 12.84 -1.38
CA CYS A 27 -6.68 14.17 -1.63
C CYS A 27 -8.09 14.29 -1.00
N THR A 28 -8.27 15.25 -0.09
CA THR A 28 -9.57 15.54 0.55
C THR A 28 -10.46 16.48 -0.28
N CYS A 29 -10.15 16.73 -1.55
CA CYS A 29 -10.98 17.63 -2.36
C CYS A 29 -12.26 16.92 -2.86
N VAL A 30 -13.35 17.10 -2.12
CA VAL A 30 -14.70 16.90 -2.65
C VAL A 30 -15.20 18.26 -3.11
N THR A 31 -15.20 18.52 -4.41
CA THR A 31 -15.97 19.64 -4.96
C THR A 31 -17.32 19.12 -5.47
N LEU A 32 -18.37 19.94 -5.34
CA LEU A 32 -19.76 19.61 -5.65
C LEU A 32 -20.02 19.21 -7.12
N THR A 33 -19.04 19.35 -8.02
CA THR A 33 -19.25 19.29 -9.47
C THR A 33 -18.28 18.38 -10.24
N CYS A 34 -17.33 17.70 -9.58
CA CYS A 34 -16.34 16.87 -10.28
C CYS A 34 -16.18 15.49 -9.63
N ILE A 35 -16.81 14.45 -10.20
CA ILE A 35 -16.41 13.06 -10.03
C ILE A 35 -15.29 12.77 -11.05
N HIS A 36 -14.17 13.47 -10.91
CA HIS A 36 -12.93 13.07 -11.56
C HIS A 36 -11.87 13.06 -10.49
N VAL A 37 -11.65 11.87 -9.92
CA VAL A 37 -10.48 11.57 -9.11
C VAL A 37 -9.28 11.58 -10.06
N TYR A 38 -8.79 12.77 -10.41
CA TYR A 38 -7.50 12.92 -11.07
C TYR A 38 -6.46 12.63 -10.00
N ARG A 39 -6.09 11.35 -9.81
CA ARG A 39 -4.99 10.98 -8.94
C ARG A 39 -3.71 11.40 -9.65
N PRO A 40 -3.00 12.47 -9.22
CA PRO A 40 -1.68 12.73 -9.76
C PRO A 40 -0.79 11.50 -9.54
N ILE A 41 0.33 11.44 -10.24
CA ILE A 41 1.32 10.36 -10.10
C ILE A 41 1.73 10.25 -8.61
N GLU A 42 1.14 9.32 -7.87
CA GLU A 42 1.38 9.18 -6.43
C GLU A 42 2.64 8.39 -6.16
N ASP A 43 3.28 8.65 -5.02
CA ASP A 43 4.43 7.88 -4.54
C ASP A 43 4.00 6.59 -3.82
N ILE A 44 2.70 6.41 -3.62
CA ILE A 44 2.11 5.26 -2.96
C ILE A 44 1.00 4.62 -3.81
N LYS A 45 0.95 3.28 -3.82
CA LYS A 45 -0.18 2.51 -4.36
C LYS A 45 -0.59 1.41 -3.41
N ILE A 46 -1.89 1.24 -3.20
CA ILE A 46 -2.48 0.18 -2.37
C ILE A 46 -3.16 -0.81 -3.31
N LEU A 47 -2.71 -2.06 -3.28
CA LEU A 47 -3.20 -3.14 -4.15
C LEU A 47 -3.55 -4.36 -3.31
N TYR A 48 -4.38 -5.25 -3.85
CA TYR A 48 -4.55 -6.57 -3.25
C TYR A 48 -3.24 -7.34 -3.31
N ASN A 49 -2.96 -8.13 -2.27
CA ASN A 49 -1.90 -9.12 -2.35
C ASN A 49 -2.33 -10.23 -3.30
N ASP A 50 -1.58 -10.42 -4.38
CA ASP A 50 -1.84 -11.47 -5.37
C ASP A 50 -1.51 -12.88 -4.86
N TRP A 51 -0.75 -12.97 -3.76
CA TRP A 51 -0.45 -14.22 -3.05
C TRP A 51 -0.73 -14.04 -1.56
N PRO A 52 -2.01 -13.96 -1.16
CA PRO A 52 -2.38 -13.78 0.23
C PRO A 52 -1.96 -15.01 1.05
N TYR A 53 -1.67 -14.79 2.32
CA TYR A 53 -1.46 -15.91 3.23
C TYR A 53 -2.76 -16.72 3.38
N GLY A 54 -2.65 -18.02 3.65
CA GLY A 54 -3.79 -18.90 3.92
C GLY A 54 -4.40 -18.61 5.28
N ILE A 55 -5.01 -17.44 5.43
CA ILE A 55 -5.65 -16.93 6.64
C ILE A 55 -7.18 -16.99 6.49
N ASP A 56 -7.88 -16.51 7.52
CA ASP A 56 -9.34 -16.39 7.52
C ASP A 56 -9.85 -15.62 6.28
N ALA A 57 -10.93 -16.10 5.66
CA ALA A 57 -11.52 -15.51 4.46
C ALA A 57 -12.08 -14.09 4.70
N ASP A 58 -12.35 -13.74 5.97
CA ASP A 58 -12.76 -12.40 6.38
C ASP A 58 -11.58 -11.42 6.44
N VAL A 59 -10.33 -11.88 6.30
CA VAL A 59 -9.14 -11.00 6.31
C VAL A 59 -8.73 -10.64 4.89
N VAL A 60 -8.78 -9.35 4.59
CA VAL A 60 -8.29 -8.81 3.33
C VAL A 60 -6.82 -8.42 3.48
N HIS A 61 -5.97 -9.00 2.63
CA HIS A 61 -4.53 -8.75 2.61
C HIS A 61 -4.18 -7.76 1.51
N LEU A 62 -3.82 -6.53 1.90
CA LEU A 62 -3.36 -5.48 1.01
C LEU A 62 -1.84 -5.34 1.08
N VAL A 63 -1.26 -4.83 -0.02
CA VAL A 63 0.14 -4.42 -0.12
C VAL A 63 0.18 -2.93 -0.44
N VAL A 64 0.89 -2.18 0.39
CA VAL A 64 1.14 -0.75 0.17
C VAL A 64 2.54 -0.61 -0.41
N TRP A 65 2.61 -0.18 -1.66
CA TRP A 65 3.84 0.00 -2.43
C TRP A 65 4.29 1.45 -2.36
N THR A 66 5.57 1.70 -2.14
CA THR A 66 6.17 3.04 -2.05
C THR A 66 7.28 3.23 -3.09
N LYS A 67 7.42 4.46 -3.59
CA LYS A 67 8.59 4.86 -4.41
C LYS A 67 9.81 5.26 -3.60
N PHE A 68 9.59 5.67 -2.36
CA PHE A 68 10.64 6.04 -1.42
C PHE A 68 11.06 4.84 -0.57
N GLU A 69 12.25 4.94 0.00
CA GLU A 69 12.79 3.92 0.89
C GLU A 69 12.07 3.95 2.25
N LEU A 70 11.97 2.77 2.85
CA LEU A 70 11.54 2.60 4.23
C LEU A 70 12.79 2.19 5.01
N ASP A 71 13.33 3.10 5.81
CA ASP A 71 14.64 2.91 6.43
C ASP A 71 14.67 1.70 7.38
N ASP A 72 15.76 0.94 7.26
CA ASP A 72 16.13 -0.15 8.15
C ASP A 72 17.42 0.22 8.89
N ASP A 73 17.48 -0.17 10.15
CA ASP A 73 18.66 -0.09 10.98
C ASP A 73 19.76 -0.98 10.37
N PRO A 74 20.95 -0.41 10.07
CA PRO A 74 21.99 -1.11 9.32
C PRO A 74 22.62 -2.29 10.08
N ASP A 75 22.55 -2.27 11.41
CA ASP A 75 23.19 -3.26 12.28
C ASP A 75 22.25 -4.44 12.56
N THR A 76 20.96 -4.18 12.72
CA THR A 76 19.95 -5.18 13.09
C THR A 76 19.08 -5.64 11.93
N GLY A 77 19.01 -4.86 10.83
CA GLY A 77 18.14 -5.11 9.69
C GLY A 77 16.64 -4.90 9.99
N LEU A 78 16.30 -4.38 11.17
CA LEU A 78 14.94 -4.03 11.57
C LEU A 78 14.59 -2.64 11.05
N SER A 79 13.30 -2.37 10.81
CA SER A 79 12.89 -1.00 10.44
C SER A 79 13.23 -0.02 11.57
N THR A 80 13.79 1.14 11.21
CA THR A 80 14.15 2.18 12.18
C THR A 80 12.92 2.65 12.95
N ALA A 81 13.10 3.19 14.16
CA ALA A 81 11.99 3.73 14.95
C ALA A 81 11.22 4.83 14.21
N GLU A 82 11.93 5.65 13.42
CA GLU A 82 11.32 6.67 12.57
C GLU A 82 10.47 6.06 11.45
N SER A 83 11.00 5.08 10.73
CA SER A 83 10.26 4.41 9.65
C SER A 83 9.03 3.67 10.18
N GLN A 84 9.17 2.95 11.31
CA GLN A 84 8.05 2.30 12.01
C GLN A 84 6.95 3.32 12.38
N LYS A 85 7.35 4.48 12.91
CA LYS A 85 6.41 5.55 13.27
C LYS A 85 5.72 6.13 12.04
N GLN A 86 6.45 6.43 10.96
CA GLN A 86 5.88 6.97 9.72
C GLN A 86 4.87 6.00 9.09
N ILE A 87 5.22 4.71 9.00
CA ILE A 87 4.30 3.67 8.50
C ILE A 87 3.07 3.57 9.41
N GLY A 88 3.28 3.53 10.73
CA GLY A 88 2.20 3.46 11.71
C GLY A 88 1.23 4.64 11.61
N ASP A 89 1.76 5.86 11.54
CA ASP A 89 0.97 7.09 11.40
C ASP A 89 0.16 7.09 10.08
N TYR A 90 0.77 6.66 8.98
CA TYR A 90 0.08 6.50 7.71
C TYR A 90 -1.04 5.45 7.79
N VAL A 91 -0.77 4.27 8.35
CA VAL A 91 -1.79 3.21 8.47
C VAL A 91 -2.96 3.66 9.35
N GLN A 92 -2.66 4.33 10.47
CA GLN A 92 -3.68 4.89 11.35
C GLN A 92 -4.52 5.95 10.65
N LYS A 93 -3.90 6.88 9.92
CA LYS A 93 -4.60 7.92 9.15
C LYS A 93 -5.48 7.33 8.05
N THR A 94 -5.00 6.30 7.34
CA THR A 94 -5.63 5.79 6.12
C THR A 94 -6.70 4.74 6.38
N PHE A 95 -6.49 3.80 7.30
CA PHE A 95 -7.35 2.62 7.44
C PHE A 95 -8.20 2.66 8.72
N ALA A 96 -7.67 3.14 9.84
CA ALA A 96 -8.36 3.12 11.13
C ALA A 96 -9.72 3.86 11.16
N PRO A 97 -9.97 4.94 10.37
CA PRO A 97 -11.29 5.58 10.33
C PRO A 97 -12.39 4.69 9.75
N LYS A 98 -12.03 3.63 9.00
CA LYS A 98 -12.98 2.74 8.30
C LYS A 98 -12.93 1.29 8.77
N VAL A 99 -11.82 0.86 9.37
CA VAL A 99 -11.61 -0.52 9.82
C VAL A 99 -11.10 -0.52 11.26
N LYS A 100 -11.83 -1.20 12.15
CA LYS A 100 -11.47 -1.26 13.58
C LYS A 100 -10.33 -2.22 13.87
N GLU A 101 -10.35 -3.37 13.20
CA GLU A 101 -9.41 -4.46 13.42
C GLU A 101 -8.47 -4.55 12.22
N LEU A 102 -7.25 -4.06 12.42
CA LEU A 102 -6.21 -4.07 11.42
C LEU A 102 -4.85 -4.37 12.04
N VAL A 103 -3.98 -4.97 11.25
CA VAL A 103 -2.56 -5.14 11.58
C VAL A 103 -1.74 -4.84 10.33
N TRP A 104 -0.49 -4.43 10.53
CA TRP A 104 0.44 -4.18 9.44
C TRP A 104 1.82 -4.70 9.80
N PHE A 105 2.60 -5.04 8.79
CA PHE A 105 3.97 -5.49 8.96
C PHE A 105 4.78 -5.20 7.69
N LYS A 106 6.09 -4.99 7.87
CA LYS A 106 7.06 -4.89 6.78
C LYS A 106 7.98 -6.10 6.83
N ASN A 107 8.14 -6.79 5.71
CA ASN A 107 9.08 -7.91 5.62
C ASN A 107 10.53 -7.41 5.61
N TRP A 108 11.41 -8.12 6.31
CA TRP A 108 12.84 -7.79 6.40
C TRP A 108 13.51 -7.88 5.03
N LYS A 109 14.53 -7.04 4.81
CA LYS A 109 15.28 -6.96 3.54
C LYS A 109 15.84 -8.31 3.06
N SER A 110 16.18 -9.23 3.98
CA SER A 110 16.71 -10.57 3.70
C SER A 110 15.68 -11.58 3.16
N LEU A 111 14.38 -11.30 3.27
CA LEU A 111 13.28 -12.15 2.78
C LEU A 111 12.61 -11.58 1.51
N LYS A 112 13.10 -10.45 0.98
CA LYS A 112 12.51 -9.78 -0.17
C LYS A 112 12.98 -10.42 -1.48
N SER A 113 12.09 -11.12 -2.18
CA SER A 113 12.32 -11.60 -3.56
C SER A 113 12.33 -10.46 -4.61
N VAL A 114 11.88 -9.25 -4.23
CA VAL A 114 11.78 -8.07 -5.11
C VAL A 114 12.58 -6.93 -4.50
N HIS A 115 13.83 -6.76 -4.93
CA HIS A 115 14.72 -5.70 -4.43
C HIS A 115 14.44 -4.29 -4.97
N ALA A 116 13.48 -4.12 -5.89
CA ALA A 116 13.32 -2.86 -6.63
C ALA A 116 12.18 -1.94 -6.15
N VAL A 117 11.25 -2.43 -5.31
CA VAL A 117 10.13 -1.60 -4.83
C VAL A 117 9.83 -1.91 -3.37
N GLU A 118 9.96 -0.89 -2.53
CA GLU A 118 9.65 -0.97 -1.12
C GLU A 118 8.14 -1.09 -0.91
N HIS A 119 7.76 -1.90 0.07
CA HIS A 119 6.37 -2.16 0.40
C HIS A 119 6.22 -2.69 1.82
N PHE A 120 5.02 -2.54 2.35
CA PHE A 120 4.57 -3.18 3.58
C PHE A 120 3.16 -3.74 3.39
N HIS A 121 2.79 -4.66 4.27
CA HIS A 121 1.52 -5.35 4.23
C HIS A 121 0.56 -4.75 5.25
N VAL A 122 -0.71 -4.70 4.86
CA VAL A 122 -1.81 -4.33 5.76
C VAL A 122 -2.86 -5.43 5.66
N MET A 123 -3.27 -5.97 6.80
CA MET A 123 -4.35 -6.94 6.91
C MET A 123 -5.53 -6.27 7.61
N LEU A 124 -6.69 -6.35 6.98
CA LEU A 124 -7.93 -5.73 7.43
C LEU A 124 -8.95 -6.83 7.71
N TYR A 125 -9.54 -6.83 8.90
CA TYR A 125 -10.60 -7.78 9.23
C TYR A 125 -11.99 -7.20 8.89
N ARG A 126 -12.73 -7.91 8.03
CA ARG A 126 -14.05 -7.52 7.50
C ARG A 126 -14.18 -6.04 7.08
N PRO A 127 -13.27 -5.50 6.25
CA PRO A 127 -13.42 -4.16 5.72
C PRO A 127 -14.66 -4.04 4.79
N ASP A 128 -15.24 -2.85 4.74
CA ASP A 128 -16.33 -2.54 3.81
C ASP A 128 -15.87 -2.57 2.34
N ALA A 129 -16.68 -3.17 1.46
CA ALA A 129 -16.33 -3.36 0.06
C ALA A 129 -16.24 -2.04 -0.74
N VAL A 130 -17.05 -1.02 -0.38
CA VAL A 130 -16.98 0.30 -1.02
C VAL A 130 -15.65 0.95 -0.65
N PHE A 131 -15.27 0.90 0.63
CA PHE A 131 -13.97 1.38 1.10
C PHE A 131 -12.80 0.68 0.38
N LEU A 132 -12.84 -0.66 0.26
CA LEU A 132 -11.80 -1.40 -0.46
C LEU A 132 -11.67 -0.94 -1.91
N ARG A 133 -12.79 -0.78 -2.62
CA ARG A 133 -12.79 -0.32 -4.01
C ARG A 133 -12.22 1.09 -4.14
N GLU A 134 -12.54 1.99 -3.21
CA GLU A 134 -12.02 3.36 -3.21
C GLU A 134 -10.52 3.41 -2.93
N ILE A 135 -10.06 2.69 -1.91
CA ILE A 135 -8.66 2.75 -1.45
C ILE A 135 -7.71 2.06 -2.42
N THR A 136 -8.18 1.00 -3.09
CA THR A 136 -7.40 0.27 -4.11
C THR A 136 -7.60 0.78 -5.53
N ASN A 137 -8.44 1.82 -5.71
CA ASN A 137 -8.82 2.35 -7.02
C ASN A 137 -9.38 1.27 -7.97
N GLY A 138 -10.21 0.39 -7.42
CA GLY A 138 -10.85 -0.71 -8.16
C GLY A 138 -9.90 -1.83 -8.58
N ASP A 139 -8.73 -1.96 -7.95
CA ASP A 139 -7.89 -3.14 -8.14
C ASP A 139 -8.63 -4.41 -7.70
N VAL A 140 -8.23 -5.53 -8.28
CA VAL A 140 -8.71 -6.87 -7.91
C VAL A 140 -7.52 -7.83 -7.90
N PRO A 141 -7.54 -8.88 -7.05
CA PRO A 141 -6.49 -9.90 -7.03
C PRO A 141 -6.28 -10.53 -8.41
N MET A 142 -5.04 -10.92 -8.73
CA MET A 142 -4.74 -11.61 -10.01
C MET A 142 -5.57 -12.89 -10.17
N THR A 143 -5.81 -13.62 -9.09
CA THR A 143 -6.58 -14.86 -9.12
C THR A 143 -8.00 -14.68 -9.67
N GLU A 144 -8.59 -13.49 -9.53
CA GLU A 144 -9.91 -13.16 -10.06
C GLU A 144 -9.88 -12.65 -11.51
N LYS A 145 -8.73 -12.16 -12.01
CA LYS A 145 -8.59 -11.65 -13.38
C LYS A 145 -8.54 -12.76 -14.45
N PHE A 146 -8.24 -13.99 -14.03
CA PHE A 146 -8.09 -15.15 -14.91
C PHE A 146 -9.00 -16.33 -14.53
N ALA A 147 -9.98 -16.09 -13.65
CA ALA A 147 -10.99 -17.06 -13.25
C ALA A 147 -12.17 -17.10 -14.23
#